data_AF-A0A7Y3K9W2-F1
#
_entry.id   AF-A0A7Y3K9W2-F1
#
_cell.length_a   1.000
_cell.length_b   1.000
_cell.length_c   1.000
_cell.angle_alpha   90.00
_cell.angle_beta   90.00
_cell.angle_gamma   90.00
#
_symmetry.space_group_name_H-M   'P 1'
#
loop_
_entity.id
_entity.type
_entity.pdbx_description
1 polymer ?
#
loop_
_entity_poly.entity_id
_entity_poly.type
_entity_poly.pdbx_seq_one_letter_code
_entity_poly.pdbx_strand_id
1 'polypeptide(L)'
;MPIISQAETRNLRGKLLRLGIIIILTIGGVTMIYPFLLMLSGSMRSEMDSSSLGLIPSFLTSDKSLYRKFLETKYNQDVQALNQDTHQHAYTFNDAHVPGRIIPGRIADLRDFLRQVKISRNWWVLGGIAGFNTIPSNLRRLRARLAQEFHGNLQAFGRAVGDPIIPHAANNRTLSNIWKLSVRVVLSASWWRVFMA
;
A
#
# COMPACT_ATOMS: atom_id res chain seq x y z
N MET A 1 -16.69 -11.94 41.35
CA MET A 1 -17.26 -13.24 41.77
C MET A 1 -16.71 -14.32 40.85
N PRO A 2 -16.03 -15.36 41.35
CA PRO A 2 -15.52 -16.43 40.50
C PRO A 2 -16.66 -17.37 40.10
N ILE A 3 -16.86 -17.55 38.80
CA ILE A 3 -17.92 -18.40 38.23
C ILE A 3 -17.60 -19.91 38.38
N ILE A 4 -16.42 -20.26 38.89
CA ILE A 4 -15.95 -21.65 38.96
C ILE A 4 -15.47 -21.96 40.38
N SER A 5 -16.09 -22.96 41.02
CA SER A 5 -15.72 -23.48 42.34
C SER A 5 -14.27 -24.01 42.35
N GLN A 6 -13.48 -23.65 43.37
CA GLN A 6 -12.09 -24.10 43.51
C GLN A 6 -11.98 -25.63 43.59
N ALA A 7 -13.02 -26.34 44.04
CA ALA A 7 -13.04 -27.80 44.16
C ALA A 7 -13.01 -28.54 42.80
N GLU A 8 -13.49 -27.92 41.72
CA GLU A 8 -13.55 -28.55 40.39
C GLU A 8 -12.24 -28.41 39.59
N THR A 9 -11.35 -27.52 40.03
CA THR A 9 -10.04 -27.26 39.38
C THR A 9 -9.03 -28.39 39.54
N ARG A 10 -9.25 -29.29 40.52
CA ARG A 10 -8.42 -30.48 40.76
C ARG A 10 -8.81 -31.67 39.88
N ASN A 11 -10.03 -31.68 39.35
CA ASN A 11 -10.56 -32.83 38.62
C ASN A 11 -10.19 -32.76 37.13
N LEU A 12 -9.77 -33.89 36.52
CA LEU A 12 -9.30 -33.96 35.13
C LEU A 12 -10.32 -33.40 34.12
N ARG A 13 -11.63 -33.59 34.39
CA ARG A 13 -12.73 -33.06 33.57
C ARG A 13 -12.78 -31.53 33.56
N GLY A 14 -12.59 -30.88 34.72
CA GLY A 14 -12.57 -29.42 34.83
C GLY A 14 -11.36 -28.79 34.13
N LYS A 15 -10.20 -29.47 34.16
CA LYS A 15 -9.02 -29.07 33.39
C LYS A 15 -9.25 -29.15 31.88
N LEU A 16 -9.91 -30.22 31.40
CA LEU A 16 -10.24 -30.39 29.99
C LEU A 16 -11.20 -29.30 29.49
N LEU A 17 -12.25 -28.98 30.26
CA LEU A 17 -13.21 -27.93 29.91
C LEU A 17 -12.50 -26.58 29.77
N ARG A 18 -11.65 -26.22 30.74
CA ARG A 18 -10.87 -24.98 30.72
C ARG A 18 -9.93 -24.92 29.52
N LEU A 19 -9.22 -26.02 29.23
CA LEU A 19 -8.35 -26.12 28.07
C LEU A 19 -9.14 -25.95 26.76
N GLY A 20 -10.31 -26.58 26.66
CA GLY A 20 -11.20 -26.44 25.50
C GLY A 20 -11.66 -25.00 25.27
N ILE A 21 -12.08 -24.31 26.33
CA ILE A 21 -12.44 -22.88 26.26
C ILE A 21 -11.25 -22.05 25.78
N ILE A 22 -10.06 -22.25 26.34
CA ILE A 22 -8.86 -21.51 25.94
C ILE A 22 -8.50 -21.78 24.47
N ILE A 23 -8.57 -23.05 24.03
CA ILE A 23 -8.28 -23.43 22.64
C ILE A 23 -9.28 -22.76 21.69
N ILE A 24 -10.58 -22.85 21.95
CA ILE A 24 -11.63 -22.25 21.10
C ILE A 24 -11.45 -20.73 21.05
N LEU A 25 -11.20 -20.09 22.20
CA LEU A 25 -11.02 -18.65 22.27
C LEU A 25 -9.74 -18.20 21.52
N THR A 26 -8.66 -18.99 21.62
CA THR A 26 -7.41 -18.74 20.90
C THR A 26 -7.61 -18.89 19.40
N ILE A 27 -8.29 -19.94 18.95
CA ILE A 27 -8.60 -20.16 17.52
C ILE A 27 -9.48 -19.02 16.98
N GLY A 28 -10.52 -18.62 17.71
CA GLY A 28 -11.36 -17.48 17.34
C GLY A 28 -10.56 -16.19 17.23
N GLY A 29 -9.66 -15.92 18.18
CA GLY A 29 -8.75 -14.77 18.13
C GLY A 29 -7.81 -14.80 16.92
N VAL A 30 -7.15 -15.93 16.66
CA VAL A 30 -6.26 -16.10 15.50
C VAL A 30 -7.02 -15.92 14.18
N THR A 31 -8.25 -16.42 14.12
CA THR A 31 -9.13 -16.29 12.93
C THR A 31 -9.50 -14.83 12.65
N MET A 32 -9.54 -13.96 13.66
CA MET A 32 -9.77 -12.51 13.49
C MET A 32 -8.48 -11.74 13.16
N ILE A 33 -7.35 -12.15 13.73
CA ILE A 33 -6.04 -11.51 13.48
C ILE A 33 -5.57 -11.77 12.05
N TYR A 34 -5.80 -12.97 11.51
CA TYR A 34 -5.37 -13.34 10.16
C TYR A 34 -5.90 -12.40 9.05
N PRO A 35 -7.22 -12.17 8.89
CA PRO A 35 -7.74 -11.24 7.88
C PRO A 35 -7.30 -9.80 8.13
N PHE A 36 -7.13 -9.39 9.39
CA PHE A 36 -6.59 -8.07 9.72
C PHE A 36 -5.16 -7.88 9.19
N LEU A 37 -4.30 -8.87 9.41
CA LEU A 37 -2.93 -8.86 8.88
C LEU A 37 -2.91 -8.89 7.33
N LEU A 38 -3.83 -9.63 6.70
CA LEU A 38 -3.97 -9.61 5.24
C LEU A 38 -4.39 -8.22 4.72
N MET A 39 -5.31 -7.54 5.39
CA MET A 39 -5.71 -6.17 5.02
C MET A 39 -4.57 -5.19 5.20
N LEU A 40 -3.82 -5.30 6.30
CA LEU A 40 -2.66 -4.45 6.57
C LEU A 40 -1.58 -4.66 5.51
N SER A 41 -1.25 -5.91 5.19
CA SER A 41 -0.33 -6.27 4.11
C SER A 41 -0.80 -5.71 2.77
N GLY A 42 -2.09 -5.86 2.45
CA GLY A 42 -2.71 -5.34 1.24
C GLY A 42 -2.57 -3.82 1.10
N SER A 43 -2.74 -3.05 2.19
CA SER A 43 -2.61 -1.60 2.18
C SER A 43 -1.20 -1.08 1.86
N MET A 44 -0.18 -1.92 2.05
CA MET A 44 1.21 -1.59 1.74
C MET A 44 1.63 -2.04 0.34
N ARG A 45 0.76 -2.72 -0.42
CA ARG A 45 1.06 -3.18 -1.77
C ARG A 45 0.94 -2.04 -2.78
N SER A 46 1.78 -2.10 -3.80
CA SER A 46 1.74 -1.25 -5.00
C SER A 46 1.39 -2.10 -6.22
N GLU A 47 1.34 -1.51 -7.41
CA GLU A 47 1.06 -2.22 -8.66
C GLU A 47 2.05 -3.36 -8.90
N MET A 48 3.32 -3.13 -8.57
CA MET A 48 4.37 -4.15 -8.64
C MET A 48 4.02 -5.41 -7.82
N ASP A 49 3.43 -5.27 -6.63
CA ASP A 49 3.16 -6.38 -5.72
C ASP A 49 1.73 -6.94 -5.84
N SER A 50 0.98 -6.54 -6.88
CA SER A 50 -0.45 -6.89 -7.04
C SER A 50 -0.70 -8.41 -7.17
N SER A 51 0.24 -9.16 -7.74
CA SER A 51 0.14 -10.60 -7.93
C SER A 51 0.55 -11.43 -6.71
N SER A 52 1.23 -10.84 -5.73
CA SER A 52 1.71 -11.57 -4.54
C SER A 52 0.71 -11.48 -3.39
N LEU A 53 0.08 -12.60 -3.03
CA LEU A 53 -0.92 -12.67 -1.96
C LEU A 53 -0.37 -13.00 -0.56
N GLY A 54 0.94 -12.82 -0.33
CA GLY A 54 1.58 -13.18 0.95
C GLY A 54 1.11 -12.35 2.16
N LEU A 55 1.00 -13.01 3.33
CA LEU A 55 0.70 -12.34 4.60
C LEU A 55 1.76 -11.29 4.95
N ILE A 56 3.03 -11.62 4.72
CA ILE A 56 4.17 -10.73 4.94
C ILE A 56 4.59 -10.16 3.59
N PRO A 57 4.60 -8.83 3.40
CA PRO A 57 5.09 -8.22 2.18
C PRO A 57 6.55 -8.58 1.88
N SER A 58 6.84 -8.88 0.61
CA SER A 58 8.16 -9.31 0.14
C SER A 58 9.28 -8.29 0.39
N PHE A 59 8.95 -6.99 0.39
CA PHE A 59 9.91 -5.91 0.62
C PHE A 59 10.43 -5.85 2.07
N LEU A 60 9.77 -6.50 3.04
CA LEU A 60 10.25 -6.58 4.42
C LEU A 60 11.33 -7.65 4.61
N THR A 61 11.37 -8.64 3.73
CA THR A 61 12.28 -9.79 3.86
C THR A 61 13.39 -9.80 2.80
N SER A 62 13.19 -9.11 1.68
CA SER A 62 14.09 -9.10 0.54
C SER A 62 14.48 -7.68 0.14
N ASP A 63 15.78 -7.37 0.26
CA ASP A 63 16.36 -6.11 -0.23
C ASP A 63 16.14 -5.93 -1.73
N LYS A 64 16.09 -7.03 -2.49
CA LYS A 64 15.80 -6.98 -3.93
C LYS A 64 14.39 -6.46 -4.20
N SER A 65 13.40 -6.93 -3.42
CA SER A 65 12.02 -6.47 -3.54
C SER A 65 11.89 -5.01 -3.09
N LEU A 66 12.58 -4.62 -2.01
CA LEU A 66 12.62 -3.24 -1.56
C LEU A 66 13.22 -2.29 -2.62
N TYR A 67 14.33 -2.69 -3.24
CA TYR A 67 14.99 -1.92 -4.29
C TYR A 67 14.09 -1.74 -5.51
N ARG A 68 13.43 -2.81 -5.96
CA ARG A 68 12.48 -2.75 -7.08
C ARG A 68 11.28 -1.84 -6.79
N LYS A 69 10.77 -1.86 -5.55
CA LYS A 69 9.70 -0.96 -5.10
C LYS A 69 10.16 0.51 -5.04
N PHE A 70 11.42 0.73 -4.69
CA PHE A 70 12.03 2.05 -4.79
C PHE A 70 12.11 2.51 -6.25
N LEU A 71 12.53 1.64 -7.18
CA LEU A 71 12.55 1.96 -8.61
C LEU A 71 11.15 2.28 -9.15
N GLU A 72 10.14 1.48 -8.78
CA GLU A 72 8.74 1.75 -9.14
C GLU A 72 8.33 3.17 -8.73
N THR A 73 8.65 3.59 -7.50
CA THR A 73 8.34 4.94 -7.03
C THR A 73 9.20 5.99 -7.72
N LYS A 74 10.50 5.71 -7.94
CA LYS A 74 11.45 6.64 -8.57
C LYS A 74 11.04 6.97 -10.01
N TYR A 75 10.55 5.98 -10.74
CA TYR A 75 10.13 6.11 -12.14
C TYR A 75 8.61 6.27 -12.30
N ASN A 76 7.89 6.63 -11.23
CA ASN A 76 6.46 6.95 -11.28
C ASN A 76 5.57 5.85 -11.90
N GLN A 77 5.91 4.58 -11.64
CA GLN A 77 5.26 3.41 -12.22
C GLN A 77 5.35 3.31 -13.76
N ASP A 78 6.26 4.05 -14.39
CA ASP A 78 6.58 3.94 -15.80
C ASP A 78 7.82 3.05 -16.03
N VAL A 79 7.57 1.83 -16.53
CA VAL A 79 8.61 0.86 -16.84
C VAL A 79 9.46 1.30 -18.05
N GLN A 80 8.89 2.07 -18.98
CA GLN A 80 9.63 2.56 -20.15
C GLN A 80 10.69 3.57 -19.72
N ALA A 81 10.35 4.50 -18.83
CA ALA A 81 11.29 5.46 -18.26
C ALA A 81 12.43 4.75 -17.50
N LEU A 82 12.11 3.70 -16.72
CA LEU A 82 13.13 2.86 -16.09
C LEU A 82 14.09 2.26 -17.12
N ASN A 83 13.55 1.62 -18.16
CA ASN A 83 14.33 0.93 -19.18
C ASN A 83 15.23 1.88 -19.97
N GLN A 84 14.73 3.08 -20.30
CA GLN A 84 15.49 4.11 -21.01
C GLN A 84 16.67 4.62 -20.17
N ASP A 85 16.43 4.95 -18.90
CA ASP A 85 17.45 5.55 -18.02
C ASP A 85 18.49 4.55 -17.51
N THR A 86 18.10 3.28 -17.36
CA THR A 86 18.97 2.25 -16.78
C THR A 86 19.52 1.27 -17.81
N HIS A 87 19.18 1.46 -19.08
CA HIS A 87 19.49 0.52 -20.18
C HIS A 87 19.08 -0.92 -19.84
N GLN A 88 17.91 -1.06 -19.23
CA GLN A 88 17.31 -2.35 -18.90
C GLN A 88 16.21 -2.71 -19.89
N HIS A 89 15.87 -4.00 -19.94
CA HIS A 89 14.75 -4.52 -20.73
C HIS A 89 13.79 -5.28 -19.82
N ALA A 90 13.33 -4.61 -18.75
CA ALA A 90 12.37 -5.19 -17.84
C ALA A 90 10.95 -5.01 -18.40
N TYR A 91 10.14 -6.07 -18.36
CA TYR A 91 8.72 -5.97 -18.72
C TYR A 91 7.88 -5.38 -17.58
N THR A 92 8.27 -5.67 -16.34
CA THR A 92 7.65 -5.15 -15.13
C THR A 92 8.71 -4.73 -14.11
N PHE A 93 8.33 -3.96 -13.09
CA PHE A 93 9.25 -3.62 -11.99
C PHE A 93 9.70 -4.85 -11.19
N ASN A 94 8.94 -5.94 -11.19
CA ASN A 94 9.38 -7.21 -10.59
C ASN A 94 10.56 -7.83 -11.31
N ASP A 95 10.73 -7.55 -12.60
CA ASP A 95 11.80 -8.10 -13.43
C ASP A 95 13.02 -7.18 -13.50
N ALA A 96 12.93 -5.98 -12.90
CA ALA A 96 14.01 -5.01 -12.90
C ALA A 96 15.29 -5.64 -12.31
N HIS A 97 16.39 -5.39 -13.01
CA HIS A 97 17.70 -5.91 -12.65
C HIS A 97 18.17 -5.26 -11.35
N VAL A 98 18.49 -6.10 -10.37
CA VAL A 98 19.07 -5.66 -9.10
C VAL A 98 20.56 -5.98 -9.14
N PRO A 99 21.45 -4.99 -8.91
CA PRO A 99 22.88 -5.23 -8.94
C PRO A 99 23.26 -6.28 -7.90
N GLY A 100 23.91 -7.36 -8.34
CA GLY A 100 24.27 -8.49 -7.47
C GLY A 100 25.40 -8.19 -6.49
N ARG A 101 26.19 -7.13 -6.72
CA ARG A 101 27.29 -6.72 -5.87
C ARG A 101 27.25 -5.23 -5.59
N ILE A 102 27.15 -4.87 -4.32
CA ILE A 102 27.28 -3.50 -3.84
C ILE A 102 28.76 -3.26 -3.52
N ILE A 103 29.36 -2.24 -4.12
CA ILE A 103 30.77 -1.87 -3.90
C ILE A 103 30.78 -0.61 -3.02
N PRO A 104 31.13 -0.70 -1.71
CA PRO A 104 31.04 0.43 -0.79
C PRO A 104 31.87 1.64 -1.22
N GLY A 105 33.05 1.42 -1.82
CA GLY A 105 33.91 2.48 -2.35
C GLY A 105 33.18 3.38 -3.35
N ARG A 106 32.48 2.78 -4.33
CA ARG A 106 31.73 3.56 -5.34
C ARG A 106 30.61 4.40 -4.73
N ILE A 107 30.02 3.95 -3.62
CA ILE A 107 28.98 4.71 -2.90
C ILE A 107 29.61 5.91 -2.20
N ALA A 108 30.78 5.73 -1.58
CA ALA A 108 31.53 6.82 -0.97
C ALA A 108 31.95 7.86 -2.01
N ASP A 109 32.55 7.40 -3.12
CA ASP A 109 32.99 8.26 -4.22
C ASP A 109 31.82 9.06 -4.81
N LEU A 110 30.66 8.41 -5.05
CA LEU A 110 29.47 9.10 -5.53
C LEU A 110 28.97 10.15 -4.53
N ARG A 111 28.97 9.83 -3.23
CA ARG A 111 28.55 10.78 -2.19
C ARG A 111 29.47 11.98 -2.10
N ASP A 112 30.77 11.77 -2.23
CA ASP A 112 31.76 12.85 -2.22
C ASP A 112 31.68 13.70 -3.49
N PHE A 113 31.45 13.08 -4.65
CA PHE A 113 31.16 13.80 -5.90
C PHE A 113 29.92 14.69 -5.76
N LEU A 114 28.82 14.16 -5.20
CA LEU A 114 27.57 14.92 -5.01
C LEU A 114 27.71 16.08 -4.01
N ARG A 115 28.73 16.08 -3.14
CA ARG A 115 29.05 17.20 -2.24
C ARG A 115 29.86 18.30 -2.91
N GLN A 116 30.68 17.94 -3.90
CA GLN A 116 31.56 18.87 -4.60
C GLN A 116 30.85 19.55 -5.77
N VAL A 117 29.95 18.85 -6.45
CA VAL A 117 29.28 19.35 -7.65
C VAL A 117 27.84 19.75 -7.36
N LYS A 118 27.50 21.00 -7.67
CA LYS A 118 26.10 21.44 -7.71
C LYS A 118 25.47 21.01 -9.03
N ILE A 119 24.76 19.90 -9.02
CA ILE A 119 24.05 19.39 -10.20
C ILE A 119 22.96 20.40 -10.61
N SER A 120 22.99 20.81 -11.87
CA SER A 120 21.98 21.70 -12.44
C SER A 120 20.59 21.07 -12.38
N ARG A 121 19.55 21.87 -12.10
CA ARG A 121 18.18 21.39 -11.86
C ARG A 121 17.60 20.57 -13.02
N ASN A 122 17.97 20.87 -14.25
CA ASN A 122 17.51 20.15 -15.45
C ASN A 122 17.99 18.69 -15.54
N TRP A 123 18.98 18.29 -14.74
CA TRP A 123 19.45 16.89 -14.69
C TRP A 123 18.72 16.07 -13.62
N TRP A 124 17.84 16.69 -12.84
CA TRP A 124 17.09 16.01 -11.80
C TRP A 124 15.78 15.51 -12.35
N VAL A 125 15.54 14.21 -12.23
CA VAL A 125 14.22 13.60 -12.42
C VAL A 125 13.61 13.36 -11.04
N LEU A 126 12.43 13.93 -10.81
CA LEU A 126 11.72 13.76 -9.55
C LEU A 126 10.84 12.50 -9.62
N GLY A 127 11.14 11.53 -8.77
CA GLY A 127 10.27 10.38 -8.54
C GLY A 127 9.13 10.66 -7.57
N GLY A 128 8.14 9.77 -7.55
CA GLY A 128 7.01 9.84 -6.63
C GLY A 128 6.05 11.00 -6.87
N ILE A 129 5.92 11.46 -8.12
CA ILE A 129 4.99 12.52 -8.52
C ILE A 129 3.69 11.98 -9.13
N ALA A 130 3.68 10.72 -9.59
CA ALA A 130 2.49 10.06 -10.12
C ALA A 130 2.43 8.58 -9.69
N GLY A 131 1.22 8.05 -9.65
CA GLY A 131 0.91 6.65 -9.38
C GLY A 131 -0.56 6.33 -9.66
N PHE A 132 -0.88 5.08 -9.96
CA PHE A 132 -2.21 4.59 -10.32
C PHE A 132 -3.09 4.39 -9.08
N ASN A 133 -2.76 3.41 -8.24
CA ASN A 133 -3.54 3.04 -7.06
C ASN A 133 -2.91 3.53 -5.74
N THR A 134 -1.90 4.39 -5.83
CA THR A 134 -1.22 4.95 -4.66
C THR A 134 -0.96 6.44 -4.83
N ILE A 135 -0.94 7.17 -3.71
CA ILE A 135 -0.55 8.59 -3.71
C ILE A 135 0.88 8.69 -3.15
N PRO A 136 1.90 8.82 -4.01
CA PRO A 136 3.29 8.83 -3.58
C PRO A 136 3.61 10.04 -2.71
N SER A 137 4.71 9.96 -1.95
CA SER A 137 5.06 10.94 -0.92
C SER A 137 5.27 12.35 -1.48
N ASN A 138 5.91 12.49 -2.64
CA ASN A 138 6.14 13.80 -3.24
C ASN A 138 4.84 14.41 -3.79
N LEU A 139 3.96 13.61 -4.40
CA LEU A 139 2.61 14.06 -4.77
C LEU A 139 1.79 14.49 -3.55
N ARG A 140 1.85 13.74 -2.43
CA ARG A 140 1.19 14.14 -1.18
C ARG A 140 1.71 15.47 -0.65
N ARG A 141 3.03 15.67 -0.66
CA ARG A 141 3.66 16.93 -0.25
C ARG A 141 3.26 18.09 -1.15
N LEU A 142 3.21 17.87 -2.46
CA LEU A 142 2.76 18.89 -3.42
C LEU A 142 1.29 19.26 -3.16
N ARG A 143 0.40 18.27 -3.03
CA ARG A 143 -1.03 18.50 -2.72
C ARG A 143 -1.21 19.25 -1.41
N ALA A 144 -0.45 18.92 -0.37
CA ALA A 144 -0.51 19.62 0.91
C ALA A 144 -0.07 21.09 0.79
N ARG A 145 1.00 21.37 0.04
CA ARG A 145 1.46 22.75 -0.21
C ARG A 145 0.43 23.56 -0.98
N LEU A 146 -0.13 23.01 -2.05
CA LEU A 146 -1.17 23.67 -2.84
C LEU A 146 -2.45 23.92 -2.02
N ALA A 147 -2.83 22.97 -1.16
CA ALA A 147 -3.97 23.15 -0.27
C ALA A 147 -3.74 24.28 0.74
N GLN A 148 -2.51 24.46 1.23
CA GLN A 148 -2.13 25.55 2.12
C GLN A 148 -2.12 26.91 1.38
N GLU A 149 -1.51 26.96 0.20
CA GLU A 149 -1.36 28.19 -0.60
C GLU A 149 -2.70 28.74 -1.09
N PHE A 150 -3.60 27.87 -1.52
CA PHE A 150 -4.91 28.26 -2.06
C PHE A 150 -6.07 28.08 -1.07
N HIS A 151 -5.77 27.80 0.21
CA HIS A 151 -6.78 27.56 1.26
C HIS A 151 -7.85 26.52 0.89
N GLY A 152 -7.45 25.47 0.16
CA GLY A 152 -8.35 24.44 -0.35
C GLY A 152 -9.28 24.88 -1.50
N ASN A 153 -9.14 26.10 -2.03
CA ASN A 153 -9.95 26.63 -3.11
C ASN A 153 -9.41 26.21 -4.49
N LEU A 154 -10.04 25.19 -5.07
CA LEU A 154 -9.70 24.67 -6.41
C LEU A 154 -9.90 25.69 -7.54
N GLN A 155 -10.86 26.61 -7.40
CA GLN A 155 -11.12 27.63 -8.42
C GLN A 155 -10.02 28.68 -8.42
N ALA A 156 -9.54 29.08 -7.24
CA ALA A 156 -8.41 30.01 -7.10
C ALA A 156 -7.14 29.41 -7.71
N PHE A 157 -6.88 28.13 -7.44
CA PHE A 157 -5.78 27.40 -8.06
C PHE A 157 -5.91 27.35 -9.60
N GLY A 158 -7.07 26.96 -10.13
CA GLY A 158 -7.30 26.90 -11.58
C GLY A 158 -7.06 28.24 -12.28
N ARG A 159 -7.55 29.34 -11.69
CA ARG A 159 -7.30 30.69 -12.21
C ARG A 159 -5.82 31.07 -12.19
N ALA A 160 -5.07 30.67 -11.16
CA ALA A 160 -3.64 30.98 -11.04
C ALA A 160 -2.77 30.23 -12.04
N VAL A 161 -3.14 28.99 -12.39
CA VAL A 161 -2.39 28.15 -13.35
C VAL A 161 -2.79 28.44 -14.81
N GLY A 162 -3.80 29.27 -15.04
CA GLY A 162 -4.30 29.60 -16.37
C GLY A 162 -5.15 28.49 -16.99
N ASP A 163 -5.64 27.55 -16.18
CA ASP A 163 -6.46 26.44 -16.62
C ASP A 163 -7.95 26.85 -16.59
N PRO A 164 -8.72 26.71 -17.69
CA PRO A 164 -10.16 26.76 -17.62
C PRO A 164 -10.66 25.49 -16.94
N ILE A 165 -10.54 25.41 -15.61
CA ILE A 165 -11.31 24.44 -14.83
C ILE A 165 -12.78 24.86 -14.98
N ILE A 166 -13.42 24.36 -16.04
CA ILE A 166 -14.83 24.55 -16.34
C ILE A 166 -15.61 24.12 -15.08
N PRO A 167 -16.59 24.89 -14.59
CA PRO A 167 -17.35 24.60 -13.36
C PRO A 167 -18.23 23.33 -13.40
N HIS A 168 -18.02 22.38 -14.33
CA HIS A 168 -18.95 21.27 -14.60
C HIS A 168 -18.43 19.84 -14.31
N ALA A 169 -17.36 19.68 -13.54
CA ALA A 169 -16.93 18.36 -13.05
C ALA A 169 -17.08 18.17 -11.53
N ALA A 170 -17.86 19.02 -10.86
CA ALA A 170 -18.43 18.72 -9.53
C ALA A 170 -19.64 17.77 -9.64
N ASN A 171 -19.58 16.76 -10.53
CA ASN A 171 -20.59 15.73 -10.60
C ASN A 171 -20.03 14.46 -9.96
N ASN A 172 -20.58 14.14 -8.79
CA ASN A 172 -20.36 12.95 -7.95
C ASN A 172 -20.72 11.61 -8.65
N ARG A 173 -20.60 11.50 -9.99
CA ARG A 173 -21.07 10.36 -10.80
C ARG A 173 -20.01 9.34 -11.19
N THR A 174 -18.72 9.60 -11.03
CA THR A 174 -17.66 8.62 -11.40
C THR A 174 -16.99 7.91 -10.23
N LEU A 175 -17.23 8.33 -8.97
CA LEU A 175 -16.60 7.70 -7.79
C LEU A 175 -17.56 6.93 -6.86
N SER A 176 -18.87 6.86 -7.15
CA SER A 176 -19.82 6.14 -6.29
C SER A 176 -20.67 5.05 -6.98
N ASN A 177 -20.77 5.02 -8.31
CA ASN A 177 -21.69 4.13 -9.03
C ASN A 177 -21.11 2.80 -9.51
N ILE A 178 -19.80 2.56 -9.40
CA ILE A 178 -19.21 1.23 -9.72
C ILE A 178 -19.00 0.40 -8.44
N TRP A 179 -18.76 1.03 -7.28
CA TRP A 179 -18.60 0.31 -6.01
C TRP A 179 -19.90 0.05 -5.24
N LYS A 180 -21.01 0.76 -5.55
CA LYS A 180 -22.31 0.53 -4.90
C LYS A 180 -23.25 -0.44 -5.62
N LEU A 181 -23.04 -0.79 -6.89
CA LEU A 181 -23.91 -1.72 -7.61
C LEU A 181 -23.40 -3.18 -7.68
N SER A 182 -22.10 -3.45 -7.52
CA SER A 182 -21.60 -4.84 -7.60
C SER A 182 -21.47 -5.55 -6.25
N VAL A 183 -21.48 -4.84 -5.12
CA VAL A 183 -21.33 -5.46 -3.78
C VAL A 183 -22.66 -5.54 -3.01
N ARG A 184 -23.72 -4.83 -3.45
CA ARG A 184 -25.00 -4.80 -2.73
C ARG A 184 -26.11 -5.70 -3.32
N VAL A 185 -25.87 -6.36 -4.46
CA VAL A 185 -26.83 -7.28 -5.08
C VAL A 185 -26.45 -8.76 -4.93
N VAL A 186 -25.21 -9.11 -4.61
CA VAL A 186 -24.76 -10.53 -4.56
C VAL A 186 -24.58 -11.09 -3.13
N LEU A 187 -24.52 -10.27 -2.08
CA LEU A 187 -24.29 -10.75 -0.70
C LEU A 187 -25.45 -10.50 0.29
N SER A 188 -26.59 -10.00 -0.18
CA SER A 188 -27.79 -9.76 0.66
C SER A 188 -28.90 -10.81 0.48
N ALA A 189 -28.84 -11.63 -0.59
CA ALA A 189 -29.97 -12.50 -0.97
C ALA A 189 -29.77 -14.01 -0.72
N SER A 190 -28.60 -14.51 -0.30
CA SER A 190 -28.36 -15.96 -0.19
C SER A 190 -28.15 -16.52 1.22
N TRP A 191 -27.98 -15.68 2.26
CA TRP A 191 -27.69 -16.17 3.62
C TRP A 191 -28.88 -16.21 4.59
N TRP A 192 -30.02 -15.61 4.25
CA TRP A 192 -31.21 -15.60 5.11
C TRP A 192 -32.23 -16.72 4.83
N ARG A 193 -32.06 -17.52 3.78
CA ARG A 193 -32.99 -18.63 3.44
C ARG A 193 -32.58 -20.01 3.97
N VAL A 194 -31.46 -20.11 4.72
CA VAL A 194 -30.98 -21.39 5.28
C VAL A 194 -31.18 -21.49 6.80
N PHE A 195 -31.62 -20.41 7.48
CA PHE A 195 -31.81 -20.40 8.94
C PHE A 195 -33.28 -20.31 9.42
N MET A 196 -34.25 -20.35 8.50
CA MET A 196 -35.68 -20.52 8.83
C MET A 196 -36.35 -21.51 7.86
N ALA A 197 -35.83 -22.74 7.82
CA ALA A 197 -36.52 -23.92 7.33
C ALA A 197 -36.03 -25.13 8.12
#